data_AF-A0A2C9KYL6-F1
#
_entry.id   AF-A0A2C9KYL6-F1
#
_cell.length_a   1.000
_cell.length_b   1.000
_cell.length_c   1.000
_cell.angle_alpha   90.00
_cell.angle_beta   90.00
_cell.angle_gamma   90.00
#
_symmetry.space_group_name_H-M   'P 1'
#
loop_
_entity.id
_entity.type
_entity.pdbx_description
1 polymer ?
#
loop_
_entity_poly.entity_id
_entity_poly.type
_entity_poly.pdbx_seq_one_letter_code
_entity_poly.pdbx_strand_id
1 'polypeptide(L)' 'MFLMYTAAATATAATQLKQSGVKVIAIGVGSSISQAELQAIASTPADIFNVNDYKVLDDIRANLVNTACHSIPVTQAPAA' A
#
# COMPACT_ATOMS: atom_id res chain seq x y z
N MET A 1 25.51 2.24 13.18
CA MET A 1 24.85 3.14 12.21
C MET A 1 24.58 2.41 10.88
N PHE A 2 23.88 1.27 10.91
CA PHE A 2 23.57 0.46 9.71
C PHE A 2 22.18 -0.21 9.76
N LEU A 3 21.32 0.19 10.72
CA LEU A 3 20.04 -0.50 11.01
C LEU A 3 18.79 0.35 10.72
N MET A 4 18.93 1.54 10.10
CA MET A 4 17.79 2.43 9.79
C MET A 4 17.40 2.44 8.30
N TYR A 5 18.06 1.64 7.46
CA TYR A 5 18.09 1.88 6.01
C TYR A 5 16.89 1.32 5.23
N THR A 6 16.09 0.41 5.80
CA THR A 6 15.06 -0.30 5.02
C THR A 6 13.73 0.44 4.98
N ALA A 7 13.20 0.88 6.13
CA ALA A 7 11.91 1.59 6.19
C ALA A 7 11.94 2.92 5.40
N ALA A 8 13.07 3.63 5.44
CA ALA A 8 13.25 4.91 4.76
C ALA A 8 13.31 4.78 3.22
N ALA A 9 13.94 3.71 2.71
CA ALA A 9 14.03 3.48 1.28
C ALA A 9 12.64 3.13 0.69
N THR A 10 11.87 2.28 1.37
CA THR A 10 10.52 1.92 0.96
C THR A 10 9.58 3.13 0.95
N ALA A 11 9.64 3.97 1.98
CA ALA A 11 8.87 5.22 2.03
C ALA A 11 9.22 6.19 0.89
N THR A 12 10.51 6.28 0.54
CA THR A 12 10.97 7.12 -0.57
C THR A 12 10.45 6.61 -1.91
N ALA A 13 10.59 5.31 -2.17
CA ALA A 13 10.07 4.69 -3.39
C ALA A 13 8.53 4.83 -3.51
N ALA A 14 7.81 4.60 -2.40
CA ALA A 14 6.37 4.80 -2.35
C ALA A 14 5.99 6.26 -2.62
N THR A 15 6.75 7.22 -2.13
CA THR A 15 6.54 8.66 -2.41
C THR A 15 6.67 8.95 -3.91
N GLN A 16 7.67 8.39 -4.59
CA GLN A 16 7.86 8.55 -6.03
C GLN A 16 6.68 7.96 -6.83
N LEU A 17 6.19 6.77 -6.46
CA LEU A 17 5.00 6.18 -7.07
C LEU A 17 3.76 7.05 -6.88
N LYS A 18 3.53 7.54 -5.66
CA LYS A 18 2.41 8.44 -5.35
C LYS A 18 2.46 9.72 -6.19
N GLN A 19 3.65 10.29 -6.36
CA GLN A 19 3.87 11.48 -7.19
C GLN A 19 3.67 11.21 -8.69
N SER A 20 3.88 9.98 -9.16
CA SER A 20 3.59 9.59 -10.55
C SER A 20 2.14 9.20 -10.79
N GLY A 21 1.24 9.46 -9.84
CA GLY A 21 -0.19 9.12 -9.94
C GLY A 21 -0.49 7.64 -9.71
N VAL A 22 0.48 6.84 -9.25
CA VAL A 22 0.26 5.44 -8.90
C VAL A 22 -0.32 5.37 -7.49
N LYS A 23 -1.40 4.61 -7.35
CA LYS A 23 -1.96 4.28 -6.04
C LYS A 23 -1.17 3.14 -5.39
N VAL A 24 -0.81 3.32 -4.12
CA VAL A 24 -0.10 2.35 -3.31
C VAL A 24 -1.01 1.88 -2.17
N ILE A 25 -1.23 0.56 -2.11
CA ILE A 25 -1.98 -0.11 -1.06
C ILE A 25 -0.97 -0.86 -0.18
N ALA A 26 -1.08 -0.72 1.14
CA ALA A 26 -0.18 -1.36 2.11
C ALA A 26 -0.94 -2.41 2.94
N ILE A 27 -0.37 -3.59 3.10
CA ILE A 27 -0.95 -4.70 3.88
C ILE A 27 0.03 -5.12 4.97
N GLY A 28 -0.35 -4.92 6.23
CA GLY A 28 0.35 -5.47 7.40
C GLY A 28 -0.23 -6.83 7.78
N VAL A 29 0.63 -7.84 7.96
CA VAL A 29 0.24 -9.19 8.38
C VAL A 29 0.89 -9.53 9.72
N GLY A 30 0.11 -9.99 10.69
CA GLY A 30 0.58 -10.34 12.02
C GLY A 30 0.45 -9.20 13.04
N SER A 31 0.90 -9.48 14.26
CA SER A 31 0.83 -8.55 15.40
C SER A 31 2.04 -7.62 15.52
N SER A 32 3.14 -7.92 14.81
CA SER A 32 4.39 -7.15 14.85
C SER A 32 4.53 -6.31 13.59
N ILE A 33 3.64 -5.33 13.43
CA ILE A 33 3.63 -4.40 12.29
C ILE A 33 3.96 -2.97 12.73
N SER A 34 4.70 -2.25 11.88
CA SER A 34 4.94 -0.82 12.07
C SER A 34 3.82 -0.03 11.37
N GLN A 35 2.86 0.47 12.15
CA GLN A 35 1.79 1.30 11.60
C GLN A 35 2.35 2.56 10.90
N ALA A 36 3.43 3.13 11.43
CA ALA A 36 4.11 4.28 10.84
C ALA A 36 4.70 3.96 9.46
N GLU A 37 5.24 2.76 9.27
CA GLU A 37 5.77 2.33 7.97
C GLU A 37 4.65 2.14 6.95
N LEU A 38 3.54 1.49 7.35
CA LEU A 38 2.37 1.32 6.47
C LEU A 38 1.78 2.67 6.05
N GLN A 39 1.72 3.63 6.97
CA GLN A 39 1.28 5.01 6.68
C GLN A 39 2.22 5.75 5.75
N ALA A 40 3.54 5.54 5.87
CA ALA A 40 4.51 6.15 4.97
C ALA A 40 4.38 5.62 3.53
N ILE A 41 4.02 4.34 3.38
CA ILE A 41 3.90 3.65 2.09
C ILE A 41 2.56 3.95 1.41
N ALA A 42 1.44 3.75 2.09
CA ALA A 42 0.11 3.83 1.50
C ALA A 42 -0.20 5.23 0.92
N SER A 43 -1.09 5.26 -0.09
CA SER A 43 -1.59 6.50 -0.69
C SER A 43 -2.50 7.28 0.24
N THR A 44 -3.42 6.58 0.93
CA THR A 44 -4.32 7.16 1.91
C THR A 44 -4.48 6.23 3.12
N PRO A 45 -5.01 6.71 4.26
CA PRO A 45 -5.31 5.84 5.40
C PRO A 45 -6.31 4.71 5.08
N ALA A 46 -7.17 4.89 4.08
CA ALA A 46 -8.13 3.87 3.62
C ALA A 46 -7.47 2.75 2.78
N ASP A 47 -6.21 2.94 2.37
CA ASP A 47 -5.44 1.98 1.57
C ASP A 47 -4.53 1.11 2.44
N ILE A 48 -4.77 1.10 3.75
CA ILE A 48 -4.04 0.28 4.72
C ILE A 48 -4.95 -0.86 5.18
N PHE A 49 -4.46 -2.09 5.05
CA PHE A 49 -5.10 -3.29 5.55
C PHE A 49 -4.21 -3.93 6.59
N ASN A 50 -4.77 -4.25 7.76
CA ASN A 50 -4.07 -5.00 8.79
C ASN A 50 -4.81 -6.32 9.03
N VAL A 51 -4.11 -7.43 8.90
CA VAL A 51 -4.65 -8.78 9.14
C VAL A 51 -3.81 -9.52 10.16
N ASN A 52 -4.44 -10.40 10.94
CA ASN A 52 -3.76 -11.11 12.02
C ASN A 52 -2.85 -12.25 11.52
N ASP A 53 -3.17 -12.85 10.37
CA ASP A 53 -2.36 -13.86 9.72
C ASP A 53 -2.70 -13.96 8.22
N TYR A 54 -1.95 -14.80 7.49
CA TYR A 54 -2.12 -14.98 6.06
C TYR A 54 -3.43 -15.68 5.65
N LYS A 55 -4.07 -16.44 6.54
CA LYS A 55 -5.36 -17.12 6.25
C LYS A 55 -6.49 -16.11 6.13
N VAL A 56 -6.41 -15.02 6.90
CA VAL A 56 -7.38 -13.91 6.89
C VAL A 56 -7.28 -13.05 5.61
N LEU A 57 -6.31 -13.29 4.73
CA LEU A 57 -6.22 -12.59 3.45
C LEU A 57 -7.44 -12.86 2.55
N ASP A 58 -8.04 -14.05 2.64
CA ASP A 58 -9.28 -14.35 1.91
C ASP A 58 -10.46 -13.49 2.40
N ASP A 59 -10.50 -13.16 3.70
CA ASP A 59 -11.56 -12.34 4.28
C ASP A 59 -11.51 -10.89 3.77
N ILE A 60 -10.30 -10.35 3.57
CA ILE A 60 -10.12 -8.99 3.04
C ILE A 60 -10.10 -8.93 1.51
N ARG A 61 -10.08 -10.07 0.82
CA ARG A 61 -9.92 -10.15 -0.64
C ARG A 61 -10.91 -9.26 -1.39
N ALA A 62 -12.19 -9.32 -1.04
CA ALA A 62 -13.22 -8.54 -1.73
C ALA A 62 -12.97 -7.02 -1.59
N ASN A 63 -12.65 -6.58 -0.38
CA ASN A 63 -12.34 -5.17 -0.11
C ASN A 63 -11.04 -4.74 -0.79
N LEU A 64 -9.99 -5.57 -0.75
CA LEU A 64 -8.72 -5.32 -1.41
C LEU A 64 -8.89 -5.17 -2.92
N VAL A 65 -9.65 -6.08 -3.55
CA VAL A 65 -9.98 -6.01 -4.99
C VAL A 65 -10.76 -4.74 -5.29
N ASN A 66 -11.75 -4.39 -4.47
CA ASN A 66 -12.51 -3.15 -4.68
C ASN A 66 -11.60 -1.92 -4.58
N THR A 67 -10.75 -1.86 -3.58
CA THR A 67 -9.78 -0.78 -3.39
C THR A 67 -8.77 -0.71 -4.53
N ALA A 68 -8.34 -1.84 -5.10
CA ALA A 68 -7.39 -1.88 -6.21
C ALA A 68 -8.02 -1.50 -7.56
N CYS A 69 -9.23 -1.99 -7.86
CA CYS A 69 -9.85 -1.85 -9.17
C CYS A 69 -10.70 -0.59 -9.34
N HIS A 70 -11.22 -0.01 -8.25
CA HIS A 70 -12.20 1.09 -8.32
C HIS A 70 -11.66 2.42 -7.80
N SER A 71 -10.36 2.49 -7.52
CA SER A 71 -9.71 3.73 -7.15
C SER A 71 -8.94 4.29 -8.34
N ILE A 72 -9.44 5.44 -8.80
CA ILE A 72 -8.98 6.29 -9.90
C ILE A 72 -9.66 5.96 -11.26
N PRO A 73 -10.32 6.95 -11.89
CA PRO A 73 -10.72 6.88 -13.29
C PRO A 73 -9.46 6.72 -14.14
N VAL A 74 -9.42 5.66 -14.94
CA VAL A 74 -8.31 5.36 -15.85
C VAL A 74 -7.97 6.62 -16.64
N THR A 75 -6.86 7.29 -16.31
CA THR A 75 -6.18 8.09 -17.34
C THR A 75 -5.60 7.03 -18.26
N GLN A 76 -6.40 6.63 -19.24
CA GLN A 76 -5.94 5.73 -20.29
C GLN A 76 -4.69 6.39 -20.87
N ALA A 77 -3.63 5.59 -21.04
CA ALA A 77 -2.53 6.01 -21.90
C ALA A 77 -3.14 6.58 -23.18
N PRO A 78 -2.73 7.76 -23.67
CA PRO A 78 -3.26 8.31 -24.90
C PRO A 78 -3.18 7.21 -25.97
N ALA A 79 -4.32 6.84 -26.51
CA ALA A 79 -4.41 5.84 -27.56
C ALA A 79 -3.45 6.26 -28.67
N ALA A 80 -2.50 5.37 -28.97
CA ALA A 80 -1.60 5.51 -30.11
C ALA A 80 -2.38 5.41 -31.42
#